data_AF-A0A3D3UEN6-F1
#
_entry.id   AF-A0A3D3UEN6-F1
#
_cell.length_a   1.000
_cell.length_b   1.000
_cell.length_c   1.000
_cell.angle_alpha   90.00
_cell.angle_beta   90.00
_cell.angle_gamma   90.00
#
_symmetry.space_group_name_H-M   'P 1'
#
loop_
_entity.id
_entity.type
_entity.pdbx_description
1 polymer ?
#
loop_
_entity_poly.entity_id
_entity_poly.type
_entity_poly.pdbx_seq_one_letter_code
_entity_poly.pdbx_strand_id
1 'polypeptide(L)'
;DSIDFDKAWFQSRYDKSSGDGDGKDYINCPLNESQYNNFINALLDGDKVPFKDWERDTPYFEGCLPIEVMAERGPETLRFGPLKPVGLTNPHISEKPYAVVQLRQDNALGSLYNMVGFQTKLTHGEQTRIFRTIPGLENARFARLGGIHRNTFLNSPRLLDRTLRLKAAPHLRFAGQITGVEGYVESAAMGLLAGRFASAGKFGHALPVPPATTALGALLAHVTGDANADCFQPMNINFGLFPPLAPEDRPRTGKRLKRGERKLARKAGYCTRALDELGDWLQLPQNAIWQSEPTR
;
A
#
# COMPACT_ATOMS: atom_id res chain seq x y z
N ASP A 1 -2.92 2.19 27.06
CA ASP A 1 -3.39 2.71 28.36
C ASP A 1 -3.57 4.22 28.36
N SER A 2 -2.80 4.99 27.58
CA SER A 2 -2.96 6.46 27.46
C SER A 2 -4.07 6.92 26.48
N ILE A 3 -4.97 6.03 26.06
CA ILE A 3 -6.08 6.35 25.14
C ILE A 3 -7.34 6.45 25.98
N ASP A 4 -8.10 7.53 25.80
CA ASP A 4 -9.37 7.77 26.47
C ASP A 4 -10.51 7.11 25.68
N PHE A 5 -10.98 5.97 26.20
CA PHE A 5 -12.05 5.16 25.61
C PHE A 5 -13.47 5.63 25.95
N ASP A 6 -13.62 6.69 26.75
CA ASP A 6 -14.91 7.39 26.88
C ASP A 6 -15.22 8.19 25.60
N LYS A 7 -14.21 8.40 24.74
CA LYS A 7 -14.34 9.07 23.43
C LYS A 7 -13.99 8.16 22.26
N ALA A 8 -12.99 7.30 22.42
CA ALA A 8 -12.56 6.36 21.38
C ALA A 8 -13.31 5.03 21.47
N TRP A 9 -13.36 4.27 20.37
CA TRP A 9 -13.98 2.93 20.38
C TRP A 9 -13.34 1.96 19.40
N PHE A 10 -13.46 0.67 19.68
CA PHE A 10 -13.01 -0.39 18.78
C PHE A 10 -14.05 -0.72 17.71
N GLN A 11 -13.66 -0.66 16.44
CA GLN A 11 -14.49 -1.09 15.31
C GLN A 11 -13.71 -1.13 13.99
N SER A 12 -13.86 -2.21 13.22
CA SER A 12 -13.51 -2.28 11.81
C SER A 12 -14.66 -1.77 10.94
N ARG A 13 -14.35 -1.19 9.77
CA ARG A 13 -15.37 -0.63 8.88
C ARG A 13 -16.38 -1.70 8.43
N TYR A 14 -17.66 -1.38 8.54
CA TYR A 14 -18.80 -2.28 8.26
C TYR A 14 -18.77 -3.56 9.11
N ASP A 15 -18.12 -3.52 10.27
CA ASP A 15 -17.94 -4.64 11.18
C ASP A 15 -17.30 -5.87 10.50
N LYS A 16 -16.49 -5.61 9.45
CA LYS A 16 -15.76 -6.66 8.74
C LYS A 16 -14.57 -7.09 9.58
N SER A 17 -14.53 -8.37 9.95
CA SER A 17 -13.33 -8.99 10.50
C SER A 17 -12.24 -9.13 9.44
N SER A 18 -11.01 -8.81 9.80
CA SER A 18 -9.84 -9.16 8.99
C SER A 18 -9.49 -10.63 9.27
N GLY A 19 -10.14 -11.58 8.58
CA GLY A 19 -9.96 -13.03 8.83
C GLY A 19 -10.78 -13.55 10.03
N ASP A 20 -10.18 -14.40 10.87
CA ASP A 20 -10.81 -15.02 12.06
C ASP A 20 -10.99 -14.06 13.26
N GLY A 21 -10.82 -12.76 13.08
CA GLY A 21 -10.96 -11.74 14.12
C GLY A 21 -12.42 -11.39 14.46
N ASP A 22 -12.64 -10.65 15.56
CA ASP A 22 -13.95 -10.24 16.06
C ASP A 22 -14.46 -8.91 15.46
N GLY A 23 -13.79 -8.38 14.44
CA GLY A 23 -14.16 -7.10 13.79
C GLY A 23 -13.73 -5.85 14.57
N LYS A 24 -12.78 -5.96 15.50
CA LYS A 24 -12.26 -4.85 16.34
C LYS A 24 -10.79 -4.55 16.10
N ASP A 25 -10.33 -4.60 14.85
CA ASP A 25 -8.91 -4.45 14.51
C ASP A 25 -8.39 -2.99 14.67
N TYR A 26 -9.30 -2.03 14.82
CA TYR A 26 -8.98 -0.60 14.88
C TYR A 26 -9.63 0.09 16.07
N ILE A 27 -8.90 1.00 16.70
CA ILE A 27 -9.43 2.03 17.59
C ILE A 27 -9.76 3.26 16.74
N ASN A 28 -10.92 3.85 16.97
CA ASN A 28 -11.44 4.98 16.22
C ASN A 28 -11.56 6.18 17.16
N CYS A 29 -10.94 7.30 16.79
CA CYS A 29 -10.99 8.57 17.51
C CYS A 29 -11.81 9.56 16.66
N PRO A 30 -13.01 9.98 17.12
CA PRO A 30 -13.91 10.80 16.32
C PRO A 30 -13.49 12.26 16.32
N LEU A 31 -13.74 12.95 15.21
CA LEU A 31 -13.63 14.40 15.09
C LEU A 31 -14.98 14.94 14.63
N ASN A 32 -15.48 15.98 15.30
CA ASN A 32 -16.53 16.83 14.74
C ASN A 32 -15.93 17.82 13.71
N GLU A 33 -16.77 18.58 13.03
CA GLU A 33 -16.33 19.50 11.97
C GLU A 33 -15.36 20.58 12.47
N SER A 34 -15.64 21.19 13.63
CA SER A 34 -14.77 22.22 14.20
C SER A 34 -13.40 21.65 14.61
N GLN A 35 -13.38 20.50 15.28
CA GLN A 35 -12.16 19.80 15.66
C GLN A 35 -11.34 19.39 14.44
N TYR A 36 -12.01 18.90 13.38
CA TYR A 36 -11.36 18.57 12.12
C TYR A 36 -10.71 19.80 11.48
N ASN A 37 -11.44 20.90 11.35
CA ASN A 37 -10.91 22.12 10.74
C ASN A 37 -9.73 22.69 11.55
N ASN A 38 -9.82 22.67 12.88
CA ASN A 38 -8.71 23.07 13.75
C ASN A 38 -7.49 22.15 13.58
N PHE A 39 -7.72 20.84 13.44
CA PHE A 39 -6.66 19.88 13.19
C PHE A 39 -5.99 20.11 11.82
N ILE A 40 -6.77 20.36 10.76
CA ILE A 40 -6.23 20.73 9.44
C ILE A 40 -5.37 21.99 9.52
N ASN A 41 -5.88 23.05 10.15
CA ASN A 41 -5.11 24.29 10.31
C ASN A 41 -3.80 24.05 11.07
N ALA A 42 -3.87 23.28 12.16
CA ALA A 42 -2.68 22.94 12.94
C ALA A 42 -1.65 22.11 12.16
N LEU A 43 -2.08 21.22 11.25
CA LEU A 43 -1.19 20.50 10.34
C LEU A 43 -0.50 21.43 9.32
N LEU A 44 -1.25 22.40 8.78
CA LEU A 44 -0.75 23.34 7.78
C LEU A 44 0.25 24.32 8.38
N ASP A 45 -0.06 24.83 9.58
CA ASP A 45 0.73 25.82 10.32
C ASP A 45 1.94 25.19 11.04
N GLY A 46 1.95 23.88 11.23
CA GLY A 46 2.97 23.21 12.03
C GLY A 46 4.35 23.21 11.40
N ASP A 47 5.39 23.37 12.24
CA ASP A 47 6.78 23.32 11.82
C ASP A 47 7.14 21.94 11.24
N LYS A 48 7.76 21.95 10.07
CA LYS A 48 8.17 20.76 9.31
C LYS A 48 9.69 20.62 9.36
N VAL A 49 10.18 19.39 9.42
CA VAL A 49 11.61 19.11 9.27
C VAL A 49 12.02 19.52 7.85
N PRO A 50 12.98 20.45 7.70
CA PRO A 50 13.43 20.89 6.38
C PRO A 50 14.10 19.72 5.66
N PHE A 51 13.85 19.61 4.35
CA PHE A 51 14.65 18.74 3.51
C PHE A 51 16.12 19.18 3.57
N LYS A 52 17.03 18.21 3.49
CA LYS A 52 18.41 18.55 3.13
C LYS A 52 18.44 19.11 1.72
N ASP A 53 19.41 19.96 1.40
CA ASP A 53 19.47 20.62 0.08
C ASP A 53 19.46 19.63 -1.09
N TRP A 54 20.07 18.46 -0.90
CA TRP A 54 20.13 17.38 -1.90
C TRP A 54 18.83 16.53 -1.99
N GLU A 55 17.83 16.78 -1.16
CA GLU A 55 16.51 16.11 -1.16
C GLU A 55 15.39 17.00 -1.70
N ARG A 56 15.63 18.31 -1.83
CA ARG A 56 14.59 19.33 -2.05
C ARG A 56 13.71 19.07 -3.27
N ASP A 57 14.30 18.55 -4.35
CA ASP A 57 13.60 18.31 -5.62
C ASP A 57 13.13 16.86 -5.78
N THR A 58 13.22 16.04 -4.72
CA THR A 58 12.77 14.64 -4.77
C THR A 58 11.25 14.59 -4.70
N PRO A 59 10.55 14.03 -5.71
CA PRO A 59 9.10 13.92 -5.68
C PRO A 59 8.66 12.96 -4.56
N TYR A 60 7.49 13.23 -3.98
CA TYR A 60 6.87 12.28 -3.06
C TYR A 60 6.32 11.07 -3.82
N PHE A 61 6.37 9.91 -3.18
CA PHE A 61 5.59 8.78 -3.63
C PHE A 61 4.11 9.06 -3.35
N GLU A 62 3.30 9.21 -4.41
CA GLU A 62 1.88 9.57 -4.32
C GLU A 62 1.04 8.57 -3.50
N GLY A 63 1.48 7.31 -3.40
CA GLY A 63 0.84 6.31 -2.56
C GLY A 63 1.12 6.47 -1.04
N CYS A 64 2.09 7.30 -0.67
CA CYS A 64 2.55 7.49 0.71
C CYS A 64 2.90 8.97 0.98
N LEU A 65 1.91 9.85 0.90
CA LEU A 65 2.08 11.29 1.13
C LEU A 65 2.05 11.63 2.63
N PRO A 66 2.88 12.59 3.09
CA PRO A 66 2.74 13.18 4.42
C PRO A 66 1.35 13.76 4.65
N ILE A 67 0.80 13.61 5.86
CA ILE A 67 -0.55 14.04 6.21
C ILE A 67 -0.76 15.55 6.02
N GLU A 68 0.25 16.36 6.32
CA GLU A 68 0.23 17.80 6.09
C GLU A 68 0.27 18.17 4.59
N VAL A 69 0.99 17.39 3.75
CA VAL A 69 1.00 17.58 2.30
C VAL A 69 -0.37 17.19 1.70
N MET A 70 -1.03 16.18 2.24
CA MET A 70 -2.39 15.85 1.86
C MET A 70 -3.37 16.97 2.26
N ALA A 71 -3.20 17.59 3.43
CA ALA A 71 -4.00 18.72 3.88
C ALA A 71 -3.81 19.95 2.97
N GLU A 72 -2.59 20.23 2.50
CA GLU A 72 -2.28 21.32 1.56
C GLU A 72 -3.03 21.19 0.23
N ARG A 73 -3.35 19.95 -0.19
CA ARG A 73 -4.12 19.68 -1.43
C ARG A 73 -5.60 19.99 -1.31
N GLY A 74 -6.07 20.29 -0.09
CA GLY A 74 -7.42 20.75 0.18
C GLY A 74 -7.95 20.22 1.51
N PRO A 75 -8.81 20.99 2.20
CA PRO A 75 -9.29 20.66 3.54
C PRO A 75 -10.06 19.34 3.58
N GLU A 76 -10.69 18.93 2.48
CA GLU A 76 -11.49 17.70 2.40
C GLU A 76 -10.67 16.45 2.07
N THR A 77 -9.41 16.62 1.68
CA THR A 77 -8.55 15.53 1.16
C THR A 77 -8.45 14.39 2.18
N LEU A 78 -8.20 14.72 3.45
CA LEU A 78 -8.04 13.71 4.48
C LEU A 78 -9.36 13.00 4.79
N ARG A 79 -10.49 13.72 4.79
CA ARG A 79 -11.84 13.18 5.04
C ARG A 79 -12.33 12.23 3.95
N PHE A 80 -11.84 12.38 2.71
CA PHE A 80 -12.07 11.39 1.66
C PHE A 80 -10.99 10.30 1.59
N GLY A 81 -9.85 10.52 2.24
CA GLY A 81 -8.72 9.61 2.33
C GLY A 81 -8.63 8.87 3.68
N PRO A 82 -7.55 9.06 4.47
CA PRO A 82 -7.29 8.30 5.68
C PRO A 82 -8.27 8.58 6.83
N LEU A 83 -8.85 9.78 6.89
CA LEU A 83 -9.74 10.22 7.98
C LEU A 83 -11.23 9.97 7.69
N LYS A 84 -11.57 9.20 6.66
CA LYS A 84 -12.97 9.01 6.26
C LYS A 84 -13.78 8.30 7.36
N PRO A 85 -15.01 8.73 7.68
CA PRO A 85 -15.83 8.08 8.71
C PRO A 85 -16.68 6.91 8.18
N VAL A 86 -16.48 6.50 6.92
CA VAL A 86 -17.37 5.57 6.21
C VAL A 86 -17.36 4.16 6.81
N GLY A 87 -18.54 3.63 7.13
CA GLY A 87 -18.72 2.29 7.69
C GLY A 87 -18.41 2.20 9.17
N LEU A 88 -18.38 3.31 9.89
CA LEU A 88 -18.15 3.35 11.33
C LEU A 88 -19.37 3.94 12.05
N THR A 89 -19.64 3.43 13.25
CA THR A 89 -20.75 3.82 14.12
C THR A 89 -20.18 4.13 15.49
N ASN A 90 -20.26 5.39 15.90
CA ASN A 90 -19.75 5.80 17.22
C ASN A 90 -20.77 5.38 18.30
N PRO A 91 -20.38 4.59 19.32
CA PRO A 91 -21.29 4.19 20.39
C PRO A 91 -21.55 5.31 21.42
N HIS A 92 -20.70 6.34 21.47
CA HIS A 92 -20.72 7.39 22.49
C HIS A 92 -21.59 8.59 22.10
N ILE A 93 -21.82 8.81 20.80
CA ILE A 93 -22.62 9.90 20.26
C ILE A 93 -23.51 9.41 19.12
N SER A 94 -24.73 9.92 19.04
CA SER A 94 -25.70 9.54 18.00
C SER A 94 -25.37 10.15 16.64
N GLU A 95 -24.70 11.29 16.62
CA GLU A 95 -24.29 11.96 15.39
C GLU A 95 -23.13 11.23 14.72
N LYS A 96 -23.17 11.18 13.39
CA LYS A 96 -22.10 10.58 12.61
C LYS A 96 -20.84 11.45 12.71
N PRO A 97 -19.66 10.89 13.04
CA PRO A 97 -18.42 11.65 13.06
C PRO A 97 -18.15 12.32 11.70
N TYR A 98 -17.67 13.55 11.74
CA TYR A 98 -17.27 14.28 10.53
C TYR A 98 -16.03 13.63 9.90
N ALA A 99 -15.07 13.26 10.75
CA ALA A 99 -13.86 12.53 10.40
C ALA A 99 -13.50 11.54 11.54
N VAL A 100 -12.63 10.56 11.25
CA VAL A 100 -12.15 9.59 12.24
C VAL A 100 -10.67 9.32 12.03
N VAL A 101 -9.88 9.44 13.09
CA VAL A 101 -8.51 8.94 13.15
C VAL A 101 -8.55 7.48 13.58
N GLN A 102 -7.99 6.58 12.77
CA GLN A 102 -7.92 5.16 13.11
C GLN A 102 -6.53 4.82 13.66
N LEU A 103 -6.48 4.02 14.72
CA LEU A 103 -5.28 3.40 15.25
C LEU A 103 -5.35 1.91 15.02
N ARG A 104 -4.25 1.29 14.57
CA ARG A 104 -4.12 -0.16 14.42
C ARG A 104 -3.16 -0.70 15.45
N GLN A 105 -3.46 -1.88 16.00
CA GLN A 105 -2.56 -2.56 16.92
C GLN A 105 -1.21 -2.85 16.23
N ASP A 106 -0.11 -2.52 16.90
CA ASP A 106 1.25 -2.70 16.38
C ASP A 106 1.93 -3.95 16.96
N ASN A 107 1.65 -4.27 18.23
CA ASN A 107 2.26 -5.40 18.91
C ASN A 107 1.23 -6.39 19.46
N ALA A 108 1.63 -7.65 19.64
CA ALA A 108 0.73 -8.71 20.13
C ALA A 108 0.09 -8.40 21.50
N LEU A 109 0.79 -7.66 22.36
CA LEU A 109 0.30 -7.27 23.69
C LEU A 109 -0.79 -6.18 23.68
N GLY A 110 -1.01 -5.51 22.55
CA GLY A 110 -1.99 -4.42 22.46
C GLY A 110 -1.59 -3.19 23.29
N SER A 111 -0.30 -3.00 23.55
CA SER A 111 0.21 -1.84 24.28
C SER A 111 0.71 -0.73 23.35
N LEU A 112 0.94 -1.03 22.08
CA LEU A 112 1.35 -0.08 21.04
C LEU A 112 0.33 -0.07 19.91
N TYR A 113 -0.01 1.15 19.47
CA TYR A 113 -0.92 1.37 18.36
C TYR A 113 -0.34 2.41 17.40
N ASN A 114 -0.42 2.12 16.10
CA ASN A 114 0.00 3.02 15.03
C ASN A 114 -1.17 3.87 14.54
N MET A 115 -0.92 5.15 14.28
CA MET A 115 -1.87 6.03 13.60
C MET A 115 -1.91 5.71 12.09
N VAL A 116 -3.08 5.35 11.57
CA VAL A 116 -3.25 4.86 10.20
C VAL A 116 -3.27 6.02 9.21
N GLY A 117 -2.29 6.06 8.29
CA GLY A 117 -2.19 7.10 7.26
C GLY A 117 -1.57 8.41 7.75
N PHE A 118 -0.78 8.35 8.83
CA PHE A 118 -0.17 9.50 9.52
C PHE A 118 1.34 9.62 9.30
N GLN A 119 1.86 9.11 8.18
CA GLN A 119 3.20 9.48 7.71
C GLN A 119 3.30 11.02 7.66
N THR A 120 4.41 11.58 8.14
CA THR A 120 4.52 13.04 8.38
C THR A 120 5.97 13.49 8.41
N LYS A 121 6.17 14.79 8.14
CA LYS A 121 7.41 15.55 8.31
C LYS A 121 7.36 16.57 9.44
N LEU A 122 6.22 16.68 10.13
CA LEU A 122 6.10 17.57 11.27
C LEU A 122 7.24 17.27 12.25
N THR A 123 7.82 18.32 12.84
CA THR A 123 8.80 18.14 13.89
C THR A 123 8.18 17.35 15.04
N HIS A 124 9.00 16.64 15.82
CA HIS A 124 8.51 15.82 16.92
C HIS A 124 7.67 16.60 17.96
N GLY A 125 8.02 17.87 18.20
CA GLY A 125 7.24 18.77 19.06
C GLY A 125 5.84 19.02 18.50
N GLU A 126 5.77 19.31 17.20
CA GLU A 126 4.52 19.56 16.50
C GLU A 126 3.63 18.33 16.39
N GLN A 127 4.21 17.16 16.11
CA GLN A 127 3.47 15.90 16.17
C GLN A 127 2.81 15.71 17.54
N THR A 128 3.56 15.91 18.63
CA THR A 128 3.01 15.76 19.99
C THR A 128 1.92 16.78 20.28
N ARG A 129 2.13 18.05 19.90
CA ARG A 129 1.18 19.14 20.10
C ARG A 129 -0.12 18.91 19.33
N ILE A 130 -0.01 18.58 18.05
CA ILE A 130 -1.14 18.46 17.13
C ILE A 130 -1.90 17.15 17.37
N PHE A 131 -1.21 16.01 17.55
CA PHE A 131 -1.91 14.73 17.71
C PHE A 131 -2.68 14.63 19.03
N ARG A 132 -2.27 15.39 20.06
CA ARG A 132 -3.03 15.50 21.32
C ARG A 132 -4.30 16.35 21.21
N THR A 133 -4.54 17.05 20.10
CA THR A 133 -5.83 17.71 19.88
C THR A 133 -6.91 16.75 19.39
N ILE A 134 -6.55 15.51 19.07
CA ILE A 134 -7.49 14.48 18.61
C ILE A 134 -8.24 13.93 19.85
N PRO A 135 -9.59 13.92 19.84
CA PRO A 135 -10.38 13.37 20.94
C PRO A 135 -10.03 11.91 21.21
N GLY A 136 -9.71 11.58 22.46
CA GLY A 136 -9.23 10.25 22.86
C GLY A 136 -7.71 10.19 23.02
N LEU A 137 -6.95 11.16 22.49
CA LEU A 137 -5.49 11.20 22.48
C LEU A 137 -4.90 12.36 23.26
N GLU A 138 -5.70 13.08 24.05
CA GLU A 138 -5.27 14.27 24.80
C GLU A 138 -4.08 13.98 25.72
N ASN A 139 -4.09 12.79 26.34
CA ASN A 139 -3.04 12.31 27.23
C ASN A 139 -2.13 11.25 26.57
N ALA A 140 -2.16 11.13 25.24
CA ALA A 140 -1.41 10.10 24.54
C ALA A 140 0.10 10.19 24.83
N ARG A 141 0.70 9.02 25.07
CA ARG A 141 2.15 8.84 25.16
C ARG A 141 2.66 8.23 23.87
N PHE A 142 3.51 8.96 23.16
CA PHE A 142 4.08 8.53 21.89
C PHE A 142 5.36 7.74 22.13
N ALA A 143 5.30 6.41 21.98
CA ALA A 143 6.48 5.55 22.08
C ALA A 143 7.45 5.77 20.91
N ARG A 144 6.91 6.11 19.73
CA ARG A 144 7.66 6.45 18.53
C ARG A 144 6.91 7.54 17.77
N LEU A 145 7.64 8.55 17.31
CA LEU A 145 7.11 9.61 16.46
C LEU A 145 7.36 9.28 14.99
N GLY A 146 6.51 9.85 14.14
CA GLY A 146 6.52 9.62 12.71
C GLY A 146 7.67 10.32 12.01
N GLY A 147 7.96 9.85 10.81
CA GLY A 147 8.93 10.47 9.91
C GLY A 147 8.72 9.95 8.49
N ILE A 148 9.33 10.64 7.54
CA ILE A 148 9.46 10.17 6.17
C ILE A 148 10.93 10.02 5.84
N HIS A 149 11.25 9.02 5.03
CA HIS A 149 12.61 8.79 4.55
C HIS A 149 12.64 8.85 3.02
N ARG A 150 13.78 9.24 2.49
CA ARG A 150 14.09 9.09 1.08
C ARG A 150 14.52 7.66 0.80
N ASN A 151 13.97 7.07 -0.26
CA ASN A 151 14.40 5.78 -0.78
C ASN A 151 15.11 5.94 -2.12
N THR A 152 16.13 5.12 -2.34
CA THR A 152 16.83 5.02 -3.63
C THR A 152 16.32 3.79 -4.35
N PHE A 153 16.00 3.94 -5.63
CA PHE A 153 15.57 2.85 -6.50
C PHE A 153 16.19 2.98 -7.89
N LEU A 154 16.26 1.88 -8.62
CA LEU A 154 16.74 1.84 -9.99
C LEU A 154 15.69 2.38 -10.95
N ASN A 155 16.13 3.02 -12.03
CA ASN A 155 15.28 3.16 -13.23
C ASN A 155 15.19 1.79 -13.92
N SER A 156 14.43 0.89 -13.31
CA SER A 156 14.38 -0.53 -13.67
C SER A 156 13.91 -0.80 -15.09
N PRO A 157 12.89 -0.11 -15.65
CA PRO A 157 12.50 -0.33 -17.04
C PRO A 157 13.65 -0.10 -18.03
N ARG A 158 14.52 0.88 -17.72
CA ARG A 158 15.72 1.15 -18.50
C ARG A 158 16.82 0.13 -18.25
N LEU A 159 17.07 -0.21 -16.98
CA LEU A 159 18.27 -0.93 -16.55
C LEU A 159 18.13 -2.45 -16.47
N LEU A 160 16.93 -2.97 -16.19
CA LEU A 160 16.69 -4.40 -15.94
C LEU A 160 16.05 -5.10 -17.15
N ASP A 161 16.44 -6.34 -17.38
CA ASP A 161 15.76 -7.24 -18.32
C ASP A 161 14.48 -7.86 -17.73
N ARG A 162 13.73 -8.61 -18.54
CA ARG A 162 12.47 -9.27 -18.14
C ARG A 162 12.62 -10.32 -17.03
N THR A 163 13.85 -10.67 -16.65
CA THR A 163 14.18 -11.62 -15.58
C THR A 163 14.90 -10.95 -14.41
N LEU A 164 14.78 -9.63 -14.30
CA LEU A 164 15.35 -8.78 -13.25
C LEU A 164 16.89 -8.71 -13.24
N ARG A 165 17.56 -9.06 -14.34
CA ARG A 165 19.01 -8.89 -14.47
C ARG A 165 19.37 -7.49 -14.90
N LEU A 166 20.49 -6.97 -14.41
CA LEU A 166 21.05 -5.73 -14.95
C LEU A 166 21.54 -5.96 -16.38
N LYS A 167 21.02 -5.21 -17.35
CA LYS A 167 21.38 -5.35 -18.77
C LYS A 167 22.89 -5.23 -19.02
N ALA A 168 23.54 -4.31 -18.31
CA ALA A 168 24.99 -4.08 -18.40
C ALA A 168 25.84 -5.13 -17.65
N ALA A 169 25.25 -5.86 -16.70
CA ALA A 169 25.94 -6.89 -15.92
C ALA A 169 25.00 -8.07 -15.64
N PRO A 170 24.77 -8.98 -16.61
CA PRO A 170 23.76 -10.03 -16.50
C PRO A 170 24.00 -11.06 -15.36
N HIS A 171 25.15 -11.03 -14.71
CA HIS A 171 25.40 -11.82 -13.50
C HIS A 171 24.75 -11.22 -12.24
N LEU A 172 24.30 -9.97 -12.27
CA LEU A 172 23.59 -9.30 -11.18
C LEU A 172 22.08 -9.32 -11.42
N ARG A 173 21.32 -9.62 -10.36
CA ARG A 173 19.86 -9.48 -10.31
C ARG A 173 19.45 -8.59 -9.14
N PHE A 174 18.37 -7.85 -9.33
CA PHE A 174 17.81 -6.97 -8.32
C PHE A 174 16.38 -7.39 -7.97
N ALA A 175 16.01 -7.25 -6.70
CA ALA A 175 14.67 -7.56 -6.20
C ALA A 175 14.34 -6.71 -4.97
N GLY A 176 13.06 -6.61 -4.64
CA GLY A 176 12.59 -5.78 -3.54
C GLY A 176 12.45 -4.31 -3.93
N GLN A 177 12.34 -3.43 -2.93
CA GLN A 177 12.09 -2.00 -3.13
C GLN A 177 13.07 -1.32 -4.11
N ILE A 178 14.33 -1.77 -4.17
CA ILE A 178 15.35 -1.22 -5.08
C ILE A 178 14.95 -1.34 -6.56
N THR A 179 14.04 -2.25 -6.93
CA THR A 179 13.55 -2.37 -8.32
C THR A 179 12.43 -1.40 -8.65
N GLY A 180 11.95 -0.58 -7.70
CA GLY A 180 10.83 0.33 -7.91
C GLY A 180 9.47 -0.35 -7.70
N VAL A 181 9.40 -1.36 -6.84
CA VAL A 181 8.13 -1.78 -6.22
C VAL A 181 8.01 -1.17 -4.81
N GLU A 182 6.79 -0.96 -4.34
CA GLU A 182 6.54 -0.46 -2.98
C GLU A 182 5.59 -1.41 -2.24
N GLY A 183 5.98 -1.80 -1.02
CA GLY A 183 5.21 -2.71 -0.16
C GLY A 183 5.92 -4.05 0.09
N TYR A 184 5.57 -4.67 1.21
CA TYR A 184 6.20 -5.94 1.64
C TYR A 184 5.87 -7.10 0.70
N VAL A 185 4.61 -7.18 0.26
CA VAL A 185 4.13 -8.26 -0.61
C VAL A 185 4.76 -8.14 -2.00
N GLU A 186 4.83 -6.93 -2.53
CA GLU A 186 5.44 -6.63 -3.82
C GLU A 186 6.95 -6.88 -3.80
N SER A 187 7.62 -6.50 -2.70
CA SER A 187 9.04 -6.78 -2.51
C SER A 187 9.32 -8.28 -2.44
N ALA A 188 8.50 -9.02 -1.68
CA ALA A 188 8.61 -10.48 -1.59
C ALA A 188 8.32 -11.15 -2.94
N ALA A 189 7.33 -10.65 -3.70
CA ALA A 189 7.01 -11.13 -5.04
C ALA A 189 8.20 -10.96 -6.01
N MET A 190 8.86 -9.80 -6.01
CA MET A 190 10.07 -9.59 -6.82
C MET A 190 11.22 -10.49 -6.37
N GLY A 191 11.39 -10.69 -5.06
CA GLY A 191 12.38 -11.62 -4.51
C GLY A 191 12.14 -13.06 -4.97
N LEU A 192 10.89 -13.51 -4.89
CA LEU A 192 10.47 -14.83 -5.37
C LEU A 192 10.81 -15.01 -6.86
N LEU A 193 10.42 -14.05 -7.71
CA LEU A 193 10.70 -14.13 -9.14
C LEU A 193 12.20 -14.12 -9.45
N ALA A 194 12.96 -13.20 -8.84
CA ALA A 194 14.41 -13.14 -9.02
C ALA A 194 15.10 -14.44 -8.61
N GLY A 195 14.69 -15.04 -7.48
CA GLY A 195 15.20 -16.33 -7.02
C GLY A 195 14.88 -17.47 -8.00
N ARG A 196 13.64 -17.53 -8.50
CA ARG A 196 13.23 -18.53 -9.49
C ARG A 196 13.99 -18.40 -10.81
N PHE A 197 14.18 -17.18 -11.32
CA PHE A 197 14.97 -16.94 -12.53
C PHE A 197 16.46 -17.23 -12.34
N ALA A 198 17.03 -16.87 -11.19
CA ALA A 198 18.43 -17.16 -10.87
C ALA A 198 18.67 -18.67 -10.80
N SER A 199 17.77 -19.37 -10.11
CA SER A 199 17.87 -20.81 -9.93
C SER A 199 17.70 -21.53 -11.27
N ALA A 200 16.72 -21.16 -12.12
CA ALA A 200 16.56 -21.75 -13.45
C ALA A 200 17.80 -21.52 -14.33
N GLY A 201 18.33 -20.29 -14.34
CA GLY A 201 19.53 -19.97 -15.10
C GLY A 201 20.78 -20.74 -14.64
N LYS A 202 20.89 -21.08 -13.36
CA LYS A 202 22.00 -21.91 -12.83
C LYS A 202 21.99 -23.33 -13.42
N PHE A 203 20.81 -23.87 -13.71
CA PHE A 203 20.65 -25.19 -14.33
C PHE A 203 20.57 -25.13 -15.87
N GLY A 204 20.93 -24.00 -16.48
CA GLY A 204 20.91 -23.85 -17.94
C GLY A 204 19.50 -23.71 -18.53
N HIS A 205 18.48 -23.50 -17.70
CA HIS A 205 17.09 -23.39 -18.13
C HIS A 205 16.63 -21.93 -18.18
N ALA A 206 15.66 -21.65 -19.07
CA ALA A 206 14.95 -20.38 -19.10
C ALA A 206 13.53 -20.59 -18.56
N LEU A 207 13.20 -19.94 -17.44
CA LEU A 207 11.84 -19.94 -16.92
C LEU A 207 11.02 -18.84 -17.63
N PRO A 208 9.84 -19.17 -18.20
CA PRO A 208 8.96 -18.14 -18.75
C PRO A 208 8.51 -17.17 -17.65
N VAL A 209 8.35 -15.90 -18.01
CA VAL A 209 7.82 -14.88 -17.09
C VAL A 209 6.34 -15.16 -16.77
N PRO A 210 5.86 -14.80 -15.56
CA PRO A 210 4.45 -14.89 -15.24
C PRO A 210 3.63 -13.97 -16.17
N PRO A 211 2.40 -14.36 -16.56
CA PRO A 211 1.56 -13.53 -17.42
C PRO A 211 1.25 -12.16 -16.80
N ALA A 212 1.23 -11.09 -17.61
CA ALA A 212 0.97 -9.71 -17.16
C ALA A 212 -0.45 -9.50 -16.60
N THR A 213 -1.35 -10.44 -16.84
CA THR A 213 -2.69 -10.57 -16.26
C THR A 213 -2.68 -11.04 -14.80
N THR A 214 -1.56 -11.54 -14.30
CA THR A 214 -1.36 -11.93 -12.90
C THR A 214 -0.74 -10.78 -12.11
N ALA A 215 -0.90 -10.77 -10.78
CA ALA A 215 -0.25 -9.75 -9.94
C ALA A 215 1.28 -9.78 -10.04
N LEU A 216 1.88 -10.99 -10.11
CA LEU A 216 3.32 -11.17 -10.28
C LEU A 216 3.81 -10.61 -11.62
N GLY A 217 3.14 -10.96 -12.71
CA GLY A 217 3.50 -10.51 -14.05
C GLY A 217 3.23 -9.04 -14.28
N ALA A 218 2.14 -8.49 -13.74
CA ALA A 218 1.86 -7.05 -13.82
C ALA A 218 2.94 -6.21 -13.14
N LEU A 219 3.38 -6.60 -11.93
CA LEU A 219 4.50 -5.94 -11.24
C LEU A 219 5.80 -6.08 -12.01
N LEU A 220 6.11 -7.30 -12.48
CA LEU A 220 7.32 -7.57 -13.25
C LEU A 220 7.33 -6.74 -14.55
N ALA A 221 6.20 -6.65 -15.25
CA ALA A 221 6.05 -5.87 -16.46
C ALA A 221 6.30 -4.37 -16.20
N HIS A 222 5.68 -3.82 -15.15
CA HIS A 222 5.88 -2.44 -14.71
C HIS A 222 7.36 -2.11 -14.49
N VAL A 223 8.11 -2.98 -13.78
CA VAL A 223 9.51 -2.72 -13.47
C VAL A 223 10.51 -3.12 -14.57
N THR A 224 10.11 -3.88 -15.60
CA THR A 224 11.03 -4.43 -16.62
C THR A 224 10.74 -4.00 -18.06
N GLY A 225 9.90 -2.99 -18.29
CA GLY A 225 9.82 -2.35 -19.61
C GLY A 225 8.48 -1.73 -20.00
N ASP A 226 7.41 -1.96 -19.25
CA ASP A 226 6.07 -1.51 -19.67
C ASP A 226 5.72 -0.13 -19.08
N ALA A 227 6.45 0.30 -18.05
CA ALA A 227 6.38 1.67 -17.57
C ALA A 227 7.25 2.60 -18.44
N ASN A 228 6.79 3.84 -18.61
CA ASN A 228 7.62 4.88 -19.21
C ASN A 228 8.82 5.17 -18.29
N ALA A 229 10.02 4.88 -18.79
CA ALA A 229 11.27 5.01 -18.05
C ALA A 229 11.57 6.46 -17.62
N ASP A 230 11.08 7.47 -18.35
CA ASP A 230 11.41 8.88 -18.07
C ASP A 230 10.62 9.44 -16.88
N CYS A 231 9.44 8.86 -16.60
CA CYS A 231 8.60 9.21 -15.46
C CYS A 231 8.37 8.03 -14.50
N PHE A 232 9.27 7.04 -14.54
CA PHE A 232 9.16 5.84 -13.71
C PHE A 232 9.19 6.20 -12.23
N GLN A 233 8.21 5.69 -11.48
CA GLN A 233 8.09 5.82 -10.04
C GLN A 233 7.82 4.45 -9.42
N PRO A 234 8.20 4.25 -8.15
CA PRO A 234 7.82 3.06 -7.41
C PRO A 234 6.31 2.85 -7.43
N MET A 235 5.86 1.61 -7.40
CA MET A 235 4.43 1.29 -7.51
C MET A 235 4.06 0.09 -6.65
N ASN A 236 2.91 0.18 -5.98
CA ASN A 236 2.25 -0.96 -5.34
C ASN A 236 1.31 -1.65 -6.33
N ILE A 237 0.94 -2.91 -6.04
CA ILE A 237 0.03 -3.61 -6.95
C ILE A 237 -1.36 -2.95 -6.94
N ASN A 238 -1.87 -2.66 -8.13
CA ASN A 238 -3.20 -2.12 -8.31
C ASN A 238 -3.79 -2.59 -9.64
N PHE A 239 -5.13 -2.61 -9.74
CA PHE A 239 -5.84 -3.07 -10.95
C PHE A 239 -5.54 -2.23 -12.21
N GLY A 240 -4.90 -1.07 -12.10
CA GLY A 240 -4.46 -0.28 -13.25
C GLY A 240 -3.24 -0.85 -13.97
N LEU A 241 -2.46 -1.72 -13.31
CA LEU A 241 -1.32 -2.41 -13.92
C LEU A 241 -1.73 -3.63 -14.77
N PHE A 242 -2.96 -4.11 -14.60
CA PHE A 242 -3.44 -5.30 -15.28
C PHE A 242 -3.95 -4.94 -16.67
N PRO A 243 -3.64 -5.73 -17.71
CA PRO A 243 -4.29 -5.60 -19.02
C PRO A 243 -5.82 -5.61 -18.86
N PRO A 244 -6.57 -4.76 -19.59
CA PRO A 244 -8.02 -4.68 -19.45
C PRO A 244 -8.73 -6.05 -19.54
N LEU A 245 -9.83 -6.22 -18.81
CA LEU A 245 -10.69 -7.39 -19.01
C LEU A 245 -11.37 -7.34 -20.37
N ALA A 246 -11.22 -8.43 -21.11
CA ALA A 246 -11.97 -8.66 -22.34
C ALA A 246 -13.48 -8.72 -22.01
N PRO A 247 -14.38 -8.33 -22.94
CA PRO A 247 -15.83 -8.38 -22.72
C PRO A 247 -16.36 -9.72 -22.21
N GLU A 248 -15.75 -10.83 -22.64
CA GLU A 248 -16.04 -12.22 -22.30
C GLU A 248 -15.71 -12.57 -20.84
N ASP A 249 -14.63 -12.00 -20.29
CA ASP A 249 -14.21 -12.17 -18.90
C ASP A 249 -14.99 -11.28 -17.93
N ARG A 250 -15.87 -10.42 -18.46
CA ARG A 250 -16.72 -9.59 -17.62
C ARG A 250 -17.84 -10.45 -17.05
N PRO A 251 -18.17 -10.28 -15.76
CA PRO A 251 -19.29 -10.97 -15.14
C PRO A 251 -20.58 -10.78 -15.95
N ARG A 252 -21.07 -11.87 -16.54
CA ARG A 252 -22.34 -11.89 -17.28
C ARG A 252 -23.50 -11.99 -16.28
N THR A 253 -23.84 -10.89 -15.66
CA THR A 253 -25.07 -10.82 -14.86
C THR A 253 -26.24 -10.49 -15.77
N GLY A 254 -27.22 -11.39 -15.90
CA GLY A 254 -28.47 -11.15 -16.64
C GLY A 254 -29.37 -10.06 -16.04
N LYS A 255 -28.89 -9.32 -15.03
CA LYS A 255 -29.55 -8.18 -14.40
C LYS A 255 -28.65 -6.95 -14.50
N ARG A 256 -29.27 -5.78 -14.68
CA ARG A 256 -28.59 -4.47 -14.70
C ARG A 256 -28.07 -4.13 -13.30
N LEU A 257 -26.80 -4.43 -13.04
CA LEU A 257 -26.13 -4.14 -11.76
C LEU A 257 -26.08 -2.64 -11.44
N LYS A 258 -26.11 -2.29 -10.15
CA LYS A 258 -25.82 -0.94 -9.63
C LYS A 258 -24.32 -0.63 -9.79
N ARG A 259 -23.94 0.66 -9.76
CA ARG A 259 -22.55 1.11 -10.00
C ARG A 259 -21.53 0.43 -9.08
N GLY A 260 -21.84 0.28 -7.79
CA GLY A 260 -20.97 -0.38 -6.81
C GLY A 260 -20.77 -1.87 -7.11
N GLU A 261 -21.86 -2.57 -7.44
CA GLU A 261 -21.85 -3.99 -7.80
C GLU A 261 -21.04 -4.23 -9.09
N ARG A 262 -21.18 -3.37 -10.10
CA ARG A 262 -20.35 -3.42 -11.33
C ARG A 262 -18.86 -3.32 -11.03
N LYS A 263 -18.47 -2.41 -10.12
CA LYS A 263 -17.07 -2.23 -9.72
C LYS A 263 -16.53 -3.48 -9.01
N LEU A 264 -17.32 -4.08 -8.11
CA LEU A 264 -16.93 -5.29 -7.40
C LEU A 264 -16.82 -6.48 -8.36
N ALA A 265 -17.83 -6.69 -9.21
CA ALA A 265 -17.86 -7.78 -10.17
C ALA A 265 -16.68 -7.67 -11.15
N ARG A 266 -16.35 -6.46 -11.63
CA ARG A 266 -15.17 -6.23 -12.47
C ARG A 266 -13.87 -6.64 -11.77
N LYS A 267 -13.70 -6.28 -10.49
CA LYS A 267 -12.52 -6.69 -9.70
C LYS A 267 -12.46 -8.21 -9.54
N ALA A 268 -13.59 -8.86 -9.30
CA ALA A 268 -13.66 -10.32 -9.21
C ALA A 268 -13.23 -10.98 -10.53
N GLY A 269 -13.68 -10.48 -11.69
CA GLY A 269 -13.25 -10.99 -13.00
C GLY A 269 -11.73 -10.90 -13.21
N TYR A 270 -11.10 -9.79 -12.81
CA TYR A 270 -9.63 -9.68 -12.84
C TYR A 270 -8.97 -10.74 -11.96
N CYS A 271 -9.48 -10.94 -10.74
CA CYS A 271 -8.93 -11.94 -9.81
C CYS A 271 -9.08 -13.37 -10.34
N THR A 272 -10.24 -13.73 -10.89
CA THR A 272 -10.47 -15.07 -11.47
C THR A 272 -9.48 -15.34 -12.59
N ARG A 273 -9.42 -14.47 -13.62
CA ARG A 273 -8.48 -14.61 -14.73
C ARG A 273 -7.03 -14.68 -14.24
N ALA A 274 -6.66 -13.82 -13.30
CA ALA A 274 -5.30 -13.79 -12.74
C ALA A 274 -4.94 -15.08 -11.99
N LEU A 275 -5.88 -15.69 -11.27
CA LEU A 275 -5.65 -16.93 -10.53
C LEU A 275 -5.56 -18.14 -11.47
N ASP A 276 -6.43 -18.19 -12.48
CA ASP A 276 -6.42 -19.26 -13.48
C ASP A 276 -5.08 -19.25 -14.26
N GLU A 277 -4.71 -18.11 -14.83
CA GLU A 277 -3.46 -17.97 -15.60
C GLU A 277 -2.20 -18.13 -14.73
N LEU A 278 -2.26 -17.76 -13.44
CA LEU A 278 -1.18 -18.04 -12.50
C LEU A 278 -1.06 -19.54 -12.22
N GLY A 279 -2.19 -20.23 -12.09
CA GLY A 279 -2.25 -21.69 -11.94
C GLY A 279 -1.58 -22.39 -13.11
N ASP A 280 -1.92 -21.99 -14.34
CA ASP A 280 -1.32 -22.53 -15.56
C ASP A 280 0.19 -22.28 -15.62
N TRP A 281 0.63 -21.06 -15.30
CA TRP A 281 2.05 -20.72 -15.25
C TRP A 281 2.83 -21.53 -14.19
N LEU A 282 2.20 -21.84 -13.05
CA LEU A 282 2.78 -22.69 -12.02
C LEU A 282 2.88 -24.16 -12.45
N GLN A 283 1.98 -24.62 -13.33
CA GLN A 283 1.96 -26.00 -13.85
C GLN A 283 2.86 -26.24 -15.06
N LEU A 284 3.34 -25.20 -15.74
CA LEU A 284 4.39 -25.33 -16.75
C LEU A 284 5.52 -26.21 -16.19
N PRO A 285 6.19 -27.06 -16.99
CA PRO A 285 7.09 -28.10 -16.51
C PRO A 285 8.35 -27.54 -15.82
N GLN A 286 8.15 -27.04 -14.60
CA GLN A 286 9.17 -26.63 -13.65
C GLN A 286 9.84 -27.87 -13.07
N ASN A 287 9.10 -28.98 -13.01
CA ASN A 287 9.62 -30.26 -12.56
C ASN A 287 10.77 -30.77 -13.45
N ALA A 288 10.77 -30.46 -14.76
CA ALA A 288 11.90 -30.79 -15.63
C ALA A 288 13.16 -29.94 -15.35
N ILE A 289 12.98 -28.71 -14.83
CA ILE A 289 14.07 -27.78 -14.49
C ILE A 289 14.79 -28.25 -13.21
N TRP A 290 14.04 -28.76 -12.23
CA TRP A 290 14.57 -29.14 -10.91
C TRP A 290 14.92 -30.63 -10.76
N GLN A 291 14.60 -31.46 -11.76
CA GLN A 291 14.95 -32.89 -11.79
C GLN A 291 16.24 -33.18 -12.58
N SER A 292 16.80 -32.21 -13.30
CA SER A 292 18.11 -32.36 -13.95
C SER A 292 19.24 -32.16 -12.92
N GLU A 293 20.15 -33.14 -12.79
CA GLU A 293 21.38 -32.95 -12.03
C GLU A 293 22.16 -31.73 -12.57
N PRO A 294 22.78 -30.91 -11.70
CA PRO A 294 23.57 -29.78 -12.16
C PRO A 294 24.72 -30.29 -13.05
N THR A 295 24.74 -29.85 -14.30
CA THR A 295 25.89 -30.04 -15.19
C THR A 295 27.10 -29.36 -14.55
N ARG A 296 28.14 -30.17 -14.28
CA ARG A 296 29.42 -29.73 -13.71
C ARG A 296 30.18 -28.80 -14.67
#